data_AF-A0A2C7ACZ3-F1
#
_entry.id   AF-A0A2C7ACZ3-F1
#
_cell.length_a   1.000
_cell.length_b   1.000
_cell.length_c   1.000
_cell.angle_alpha   90.00
_cell.angle_beta   90.00
_cell.angle_gamma   90.00
#
_symmetry.space_group_name_H-M   'P 1'
#
loop_
_entity.id
_entity.type
_entity.pdbx_description
1 polymer ?
#
loop_
_entity_poly.entity_id
_entity_poly.type
_entity_poly.pdbx_seq_one_letter_code
_entity_poly.pdbx_strand_id
1 'polypeptide(L)'
;MNEMRTLIAALSLPGFPEWTGLLLLALVLLCAAAFLLMPFSVFGVKPRLEALEVQLDEIQHEIRSLALRLQDPAMTRRPASVSDDWAEPPALAARPPAGRDAAPRIVPPVPPPAAYPDGRARGPARAEPKLDWPRQR
;
A
#
# COMPACT_ATOMS: atom_id res chain seq x y z
N MET A 1 33.20 26.93 -33.74
CA MET A 1 31.98 27.39 -34.46
C MET A 1 31.62 26.51 -35.65
N ASN A 2 32.58 26.02 -36.44
CA ASN A 2 32.27 25.13 -37.58
C ASN A 2 31.72 23.76 -37.14
N GLU A 3 32.28 23.16 -36.08
CA GLU A 3 31.81 21.90 -35.47
C GLU A 3 30.35 21.91 -35.00
N MET A 4 29.90 23.04 -34.47
CA MET A 4 28.52 23.19 -34.03
C MET A 4 27.57 23.28 -35.22
N ARG A 5 28.03 23.89 -36.32
CA ARG A 5 27.28 24.02 -37.57
C ARG A 5 27.12 22.67 -38.27
N THR A 6 28.16 21.83 -38.24
CA THR A 6 28.10 20.46 -38.76
C THR A 6 27.18 19.57 -37.94
N LEU A 7 27.18 19.69 -36.60
CA LEU A 7 26.22 18.99 -35.74
C LEU A 7 24.78 19.41 -36.01
N ILE A 8 24.52 20.71 -36.17
CA ILE A 8 23.19 21.22 -36.50
C ILE A 8 22.76 20.70 -37.88
N ALA A 9 23.64 20.73 -38.87
CA ALA A 9 23.37 20.21 -40.21
C ALA A 9 23.08 18.69 -40.21
N ALA A 10 23.74 17.93 -39.33
CA ALA A 10 23.52 16.48 -39.16
C ALA A 10 22.19 16.16 -38.45
N LEU A 11 21.73 17.04 -37.55
CA LEU A 11 20.46 16.91 -36.85
C LEU A 11 19.27 17.43 -37.67
N SER A 12 19.50 18.33 -38.62
CA SER A 12 18.46 18.83 -39.53
C SER A 12 18.31 17.92 -40.75
N LEU A 13 17.23 17.14 -40.82
CA LEU A 13 16.86 16.47 -42.07
C LEU A 13 16.43 17.53 -43.11
N PRO A 14 16.92 17.45 -44.36
CA PRO A 14 16.52 18.40 -45.39
C PRO A 14 15.00 18.31 -45.63
N GLY A 15 14.29 19.41 -45.35
CA GLY A 15 12.83 19.52 -45.50
C GLY A 15 12.02 19.38 -44.19
N PHE A 16 12.64 19.11 -43.04
CA PHE A 16 11.98 19.04 -41.74
C PHE A 16 12.38 20.20 -40.81
N PRO A 17 11.51 20.58 -39.85
CA PRO A 17 11.84 21.59 -38.87
C PRO A 17 13.10 21.26 -38.05
N GLU A 18 13.88 22.27 -37.68
CA GLU A 18 15.14 22.10 -36.93
C GLU A 18 14.99 21.38 -35.57
N TRP A 19 13.79 21.40 -34.96
CA TRP A 19 13.49 20.70 -33.71
C TRP A 19 13.27 19.19 -33.88
N THR A 20 13.06 18.68 -35.10
CA THR A 20 12.78 17.24 -35.30
C THR A 20 13.99 16.37 -34.99
N GLY A 21 15.21 16.86 -35.29
CA GLY A 21 16.45 16.18 -34.92
C GLY A 21 16.61 16.02 -33.42
N LEU A 22 16.26 17.08 -32.66
CA LEU A 22 16.27 17.05 -31.19
C LEU A 22 15.25 16.05 -30.64
N LEU A 23 14.04 15.98 -31.20
CA LEU A 23 13.05 14.98 -30.79
C LEU A 23 13.47 13.56 -31.12
N LEU A 24 14.04 13.32 -32.30
CA LEU A 24 14.58 12.01 -32.67
C LEU A 24 15.72 11.59 -31.73
N LEU A 25 16.63 12.51 -31.44
CA LEU A 25 17.72 12.27 -30.49
C LEU A 25 17.18 11.97 -29.09
N ALA A 26 16.19 12.74 -28.62
CA ALA A 26 15.52 12.49 -27.34
C ALA A 26 14.82 11.12 -27.31
N LEU A 27 14.14 10.74 -28.40
CA LEU A 27 13.47 9.44 -28.52
C LEU A 27 14.48 8.28 -28.50
N VAL A 28 15.58 8.39 -29.26
CA VAL A 28 16.66 7.40 -29.27
C VAL A 28 17.30 7.29 -27.88
N LEU A 29 17.56 8.42 -27.22
CA LEU A 29 18.11 8.44 -25.87
C LEU A 29 17.15 7.78 -24.86
N LEU A 30 15.84 8.04 -24.98
CA LEU A 30 14.82 7.42 -24.15
C LEU A 30 14.75 5.90 -24.38
N CYS A 31 14.80 5.46 -25.64
CA CYS A 31 14.86 4.05 -25.99
C CYS A 31 16.13 3.38 -25.45
N ALA A 32 17.28 4.03 -25.56
CA ALA A 32 18.55 3.53 -25.01
C ALA A 32 18.49 3.44 -23.48
N ALA A 33 17.96 4.47 -22.81
CA ALA A 33 17.74 4.47 -21.37
C ALA A 33 16.76 3.36 -20.95
N ALA A 34 15.68 3.17 -21.69
CA ALA A 34 14.72 2.09 -21.47
C ALA A 34 15.37 0.70 -21.66
N PHE A 35 16.24 0.53 -22.66
CA PHE A 35 17.03 -0.70 -22.82
C PHE A 35 18.01 -0.93 -21.66
N LEU A 36 18.63 0.14 -21.16
CA LEU A 36 19.52 0.07 -20.00
C LEU A 36 18.75 -0.22 -18.70
N LEU A 37 17.54 0.30 -18.57
CA LEU A 37 16.63 0.08 -17.44
C LEU A 37 15.87 -1.24 -17.54
N MET A 38 15.70 -1.80 -18.75
CA MET A 38 15.04 -3.08 -19.00
C MET A 38 15.57 -4.22 -18.12
N PRO A 39 16.90 -4.47 -18.01
CA PRO A 39 17.40 -5.50 -17.09
C PRO A 39 16.99 -5.20 -15.66
N PHE A 40 17.06 -3.95 -15.19
CA PHE A 40 16.64 -3.59 -13.84
C PHE A 40 15.13 -3.73 -13.61
N SER A 41 14.31 -3.47 -14.64
CA SER A 41 12.86 -3.69 -14.60
C SER A 41 12.52 -5.19 -14.57
N VAL A 42 13.29 -6.04 -15.26
CA VAL A 42 13.08 -7.49 -15.29
C VAL A 42 13.59 -8.14 -14.00
N PHE A 43 14.75 -7.69 -13.48
CA PHE A 43 15.35 -8.22 -12.26
C PHE A 43 14.76 -7.64 -10.97
N GLY A 44 14.14 -6.45 -11.00
CA GLY A 44 13.57 -5.80 -9.82
C GLY A 44 12.17 -6.27 -9.46
N VAL A 45 11.33 -6.58 -10.46
CA VAL A 45 9.92 -6.95 -10.22
C VAL A 45 9.77 -8.44 -9.91
N LYS A 46 10.61 -9.31 -10.49
CA LYS A 46 10.58 -10.76 -10.27
C LYS A 46 10.74 -11.18 -8.80
N PRO A 47 11.79 -10.77 -8.06
CA PRO A 47 11.95 -11.13 -6.64
C PRO A 47 10.87 -10.47 -5.76
N ARG A 48 10.31 -9.33 -6.17
CA ARG A 48 9.21 -8.68 -5.44
C ARG A 48 7.90 -9.45 -5.60
N LEU A 49 7.63 -9.99 -6.80
CA LEU A 49 6.49 -10.88 -7.03
C LEU A 49 6.65 -12.20 -6.28
N GLU A 50 7.85 -12.79 -6.29
CA GLU A 50 8.15 -14.01 -5.53
C GLU A 50 7.95 -13.80 -4.02
N ALA A 51 8.41 -12.67 -3.48
CA ALA A 51 8.15 -12.32 -2.07
C ALA A 51 6.65 -12.11 -1.78
N LEU A 52 5.90 -11.52 -2.72
CA LEU A 52 4.45 -11.34 -2.60
C LEU A 52 3.68 -12.66 -2.67
N GLU A 53 4.13 -13.63 -3.46
CA GLU A 53 3.55 -14.97 -3.55
C GLU A 53 3.67 -15.70 -2.21
N VAL A 54 4.85 -15.68 -1.60
CA VAL A 54 5.08 -16.24 -0.26
C VAL A 54 4.20 -15.54 0.80
N GLN A 55 4.09 -14.21 0.75
CA GLN A 55 3.22 -13.47 1.67
C GLN A 55 1.74 -13.80 1.48
N LEU A 56 1.30 -14.01 0.25
CA LEU A 56 -0.08 -14.36 -0.04
C LEU A 56 -0.42 -15.75 0.50
N ASP A 57 0.48 -16.71 0.34
CA ASP A 57 0.32 -18.08 0.86
C ASP A 57 0.24 -18.10 2.38
N GLU A 58 1.08 -17.32 3.07
CA GLU A 58 1.03 -17.17 4.53
C GLU A 58 -0.32 -16.59 4.99
N ILE A 59 -0.78 -15.49 4.38
CA ILE A 59 -2.06 -14.86 4.72
C ILE A 59 -3.23 -15.81 4.44
N GLN A 60 -3.20 -16.56 3.33
CA GLN A 60 -4.23 -17.55 3.04
C GLN A 60 -4.24 -18.69 4.08
N HIS A 61 -3.06 -19.12 4.54
CA HIS A 61 -2.93 -20.12 5.59
C HIS A 61 -3.51 -19.61 6.91
N GLU A 62 -3.18 -18.37 7.30
CA GLU A 62 -3.74 -17.71 8.49
C GLU A 62 -5.26 -17.63 8.42
N ILE A 63 -5.83 -17.16 7.30
CA ILE A 63 -7.28 -17.06 7.11
C ILE A 63 -7.94 -18.44 7.22
N ARG A 64 -7.37 -19.47 6.58
CA ARG A 64 -7.88 -20.84 6.66
C ARG A 64 -7.85 -21.36 8.10
N SER A 65 -6.76 -21.09 8.83
CA SER A 65 -6.63 -21.47 10.23
C SER A 65 -7.67 -20.76 11.12
N LEU A 66 -7.90 -19.46 10.91
CA LEU A 66 -8.88 -18.66 11.64
C LEU A 66 -10.31 -19.10 11.32
N ALA A 67 -10.60 -19.37 10.06
CA ALA A 67 -11.90 -19.88 9.63
C ALA A 67 -12.21 -21.24 10.28
N LEU A 68 -11.23 -22.16 10.33
CA LEU A 68 -11.40 -23.44 11.01
C LEU A 68 -11.64 -23.28 12.52
N ARG A 69 -10.90 -22.38 13.18
CA ARG A 69 -11.09 -22.08 14.61
C ARG A 69 -12.46 -21.44 14.89
N LEU A 70 -12.95 -20.59 13.98
CA LEU A 70 -14.25 -19.94 14.10
C LEU A 70 -15.41 -20.91 13.83
N GLN A 71 -15.23 -21.83 12.89
CA GLN A 71 -16.21 -22.87 12.57
C GLN A 71 -16.30 -23.97 13.63
N ASP A 72 -15.36 -24.05 14.57
CA ASP A 72 -15.43 -24.99 15.68
C ASP A 72 -16.70 -24.69 16.52
N PRO A 73 -17.73 -25.56 16.48
CA PRO A 73 -18.97 -25.33 17.19
C PRO A 73 -18.78 -25.31 18.71
N ALA A 74 -17.65 -25.80 19.23
CA ALA A 74 -17.28 -25.65 20.65
C ALA A 74 -17.01 -24.19 21.03
N MET A 75 -16.52 -23.35 20.10
CA MET A 75 -16.29 -21.91 20.30
C MET A 75 -17.61 -21.12 20.21
N THR A 76 -18.53 -21.55 19.33
CA THR A 76 -19.86 -20.92 19.16
C THR A 76 -20.83 -21.28 20.30
N ARG A 77 -20.68 -22.47 20.90
CA ARG A 77 -21.50 -22.91 22.05
C ARG A 77 -20.94 -22.47 23.40
N ARG A 78 -19.75 -21.87 23.45
CA ARG A 78 -19.27 -21.25 24.67
C ARG A 78 -20.07 -19.95 24.86
N PRO A 79 -20.90 -19.81 25.91
CA PRO A 79 -21.25 -18.47 26.35
C PRO A 79 -19.96 -17.69 26.58
N ALA A 80 -19.99 -16.37 26.45
CA ALA A 80 -18.88 -15.47 26.76
C ALA A 80 -18.48 -15.55 28.25
N SER A 81 -18.00 -16.70 28.69
CA SER A 81 -17.75 -17.05 30.08
C SER A 81 -16.40 -17.70 30.28
N VAL A 82 -15.53 -17.73 29.25
CA VAL A 82 -14.20 -18.35 29.33
C VAL A 82 -13.18 -17.46 28.62
N SER A 83 -13.13 -16.25 29.14
CA SER A 83 -11.93 -15.66 29.69
C SER A 83 -11.42 -16.47 30.90
N ASP A 84 -11.06 -17.75 30.75
CA ASP A 84 -10.34 -18.51 31.81
C ASP A 84 -8.81 -18.37 31.68
N ASP A 85 -8.32 -17.68 30.66
CA ASP A 85 -6.90 -17.32 30.49
C ASP A 85 -6.69 -15.82 30.25
N TRP A 86 -7.69 -15.01 30.58
CA TRP A 86 -7.42 -13.61 30.92
C TRP A 86 -7.14 -13.60 32.41
N ALA A 87 -5.86 -13.57 32.78
CA ALA A 87 -5.50 -13.08 34.10
C ALA A 87 -6.02 -11.65 34.17
N GLU A 88 -7.16 -11.47 34.87
CA GLU A 88 -7.68 -10.15 35.24
C GLU A 88 -6.47 -9.38 35.78
N PRO A 89 -5.96 -8.35 35.07
CA PRO A 89 -4.92 -7.51 35.63
C PRO A 89 -5.46 -7.03 36.96
N PRO A 90 -4.68 -7.09 38.07
CA PRO A 90 -5.20 -6.82 39.39
C PRO A 90 -6.00 -5.55 39.29
N ALA A 91 -7.32 -5.68 39.49
CA ALA A 91 -8.23 -4.56 39.53
C ALA A 91 -7.48 -3.47 40.31
N LEU A 92 -7.47 -2.20 39.94
CA LEU A 92 -8.63 -1.32 40.09
C LEU A 92 -9.62 -1.73 41.19
N ALA A 93 -9.16 -2.51 42.17
CA ALA A 93 -9.81 -2.86 43.41
C ALA A 93 -10.01 -1.52 44.09
N ALA A 94 -11.26 -1.07 44.04
CA ALA A 94 -11.77 0.08 44.74
C ALA A 94 -10.82 1.29 44.71
N ARG A 95 -10.81 2.03 43.59
CA ARG A 95 -10.52 3.47 43.74
C ARG A 95 -11.58 4.01 44.71
N PRO A 96 -11.22 4.54 45.89
CA PRO A 96 -12.20 5.24 46.71
C PRO A 96 -12.78 6.38 45.85
N PRO A 97 -14.07 6.76 46.02
CA PRO A 97 -14.61 7.91 45.31
C PRO A 97 -13.64 9.07 45.50
N ALA A 98 -13.18 9.63 44.38
CA ALA A 98 -12.15 10.65 44.39
C ALA A 98 -12.56 11.78 45.34
N GLY A 99 -11.92 11.82 46.51
CA GLY A 99 -11.95 12.99 47.38
C GLY A 99 -11.50 14.18 46.55
N ARG A 100 -12.12 15.33 46.81
CA ARG A 100 -12.00 16.62 46.08
C ARG A 100 -10.58 17.18 45.89
N ASP A 101 -9.53 16.45 46.25
CA ASP A 101 -8.13 16.90 46.26
C ASP A 101 -7.21 16.10 45.32
N ALA A 102 -7.72 15.68 44.16
CA ALA A 102 -6.87 15.17 43.09
C ALA A 102 -6.17 16.36 42.40
N ALA A 103 -4.88 16.57 42.70
CA ALA A 103 -4.04 17.57 42.02
C ALA A 103 -4.21 17.49 40.49
N PRO A 104 -4.33 18.62 39.77
CA PRO A 104 -4.62 18.63 38.35
C PRO A 104 -3.48 17.94 37.59
N ARG A 105 -3.77 16.78 37.00
CA ARG A 105 -2.83 16.14 36.06
C ARG A 105 -2.79 16.99 34.81
N ILE A 106 -1.65 17.64 34.59
CA ILE A 106 -1.34 18.31 33.32
C ILE A 106 -1.13 17.22 32.28
N VAL A 107 -2.21 16.84 31.60
CA VAL A 107 -2.13 15.97 30.42
C VAL A 107 -1.72 16.84 29.23
N PRO A 108 -0.68 16.49 28.48
CA PRO A 108 -0.37 17.19 27.24
C PRO A 108 -1.55 17.07 26.27
N PRO A 109 -1.80 18.08 25.42
CA PRO A 109 -2.87 18.01 24.43
C PRO A 109 -2.61 16.83 23.49
N VAL A 110 -3.64 16.01 23.29
CA VAL A 110 -3.60 14.89 22.35
C VAL A 110 -3.29 15.45 20.96
N PRO A 111 -2.27 14.93 20.25
CA PRO A 111 -1.96 15.41 18.91
C PRO A 111 -3.14 15.14 17.96
N PRO A 112 -3.38 16.02 16.98
CA PRO A 112 -4.45 15.82 16.01
C PRO A 112 -4.24 14.51 15.24
N PRO A 113 -5.31 13.82 14.84
CA PRO A 113 -5.23 12.60 14.03
C PRO A 113 -4.49 12.89 12.72
N ALA A 114 -3.73 11.91 12.24
CA ALA A 114 -3.01 12.01 10.97
C ALA A 114 -3.97 12.37 9.84
N ALA A 115 -3.72 13.51 9.19
CA ALA A 115 -4.48 13.93 8.01
C ALA A 115 -4.13 12.99 6.84
N TYR A 116 -4.98 11.98 6.61
CA TYR A 116 -4.95 11.25 5.35
C TYR A 116 -5.44 12.19 4.25
N PRO A 117 -4.79 12.24 3.07
CA PRO A 117 -5.31 13.00 1.94
C PRO A 117 -6.69 12.45 1.57
N ASP A 118 -7.70 13.31 1.67
CA ASP A 118 -9.05 13.03 1.21
C ASP A 118 -8.99 12.68 -0.28
N GLY A 119 -9.12 11.39 -0.60
CA GLY A 119 -9.18 10.84 -1.96
C GLY A 119 -10.45 11.23 -2.72
N ARG A 120 -11.05 12.40 -2.44
CA ARG A 120 -12.28 12.89 -3.06
C ARG A 120 -12.05 13.75 -4.30
N ALA A 121 -10.82 13.84 -4.79
CA ALA A 121 -10.54 14.33 -6.13
C ALA A 121 -10.80 13.21 -7.16
N ARG A 122 -12.07 13.09 -7.55
CA ARG A 122 -12.62 12.53 -8.80
C ARG A 122 -11.59 11.96 -9.79
N GLY A 123 -11.11 10.74 -9.54
CA GLY A 123 -10.44 9.86 -10.52
C GLY A 123 -11.41 8.79 -11.03
N PRO A 124 -11.14 8.14 -12.18
CA PRO A 124 -12.07 7.17 -12.77
C PRO A 124 -12.38 6.07 -11.75
N ALA A 125 -13.67 5.76 -11.60
CA ALA A 125 -14.15 4.73 -10.70
C ALA A 125 -13.34 3.45 -10.92
N ARG A 126 -12.61 3.03 -9.88
CA ARG A 126 -11.95 1.74 -9.83
C ARG A 126 -13.00 0.70 -10.23
N ALA A 127 -12.75 0.00 -11.34
CA ALA A 127 -13.59 -1.09 -11.78
C ALA A 127 -13.32 -2.29 -10.87
N GLU A 128 -13.89 -2.26 -9.66
CA GLU A 128 -13.92 -3.46 -8.85
C GLU A 128 -14.88 -4.44 -9.54
N PRO A 129 -14.44 -5.68 -9.83
CA PRO A 129 -15.31 -6.69 -10.39
C PRO A 129 -16.42 -6.97 -9.38
N LYS A 130 -17.68 -6.78 -9.79
CA LYS A 130 -18.84 -7.12 -8.97
C LYS A 130 -18.84 -8.63 -8.75
N LEU A 131 -18.47 -9.03 -7.56
CA LEU A 131 -18.51 -10.43 -7.13
C LEU A 131 -19.97 -10.79 -6.86
N ASP A 132 -20.68 -11.27 -7.89
CA ASP A 132 -22.04 -11.79 -7.76
C ASP A 132 -21.97 -13.16 -7.06
N TRP A 133 -22.23 -13.18 -5.76
CA TRP A 133 -22.35 -14.39 -4.98
C TRP A 133 -23.72 -15.04 -5.22
N PRO A 134 -23.80 -16.36 -5.48
CA PRO A 134 -25.08 -17.03 -5.67
C PRO A 134 -25.84 -17.10 -4.33
N ARG A 135 -27.02 -16.47 -4.26
CA ARG A 135 -28.00 -16.70 -3.20
C ARG A 135 -28.51 -18.14 -3.32
N GLN A 136 -28.11 -19.02 -2.41
CA GLN A 136 -28.72 -20.33 -2.25
C GLN A 136 -30.19 -20.15 -1.86
N ARG A 137 -31.08 -20.81 -2.62
CA ARG A 137 -32.50 -21.00 -2.31
C ARG A 137 -32.68 -22.36 -1.64
#